data_AF-A0A9D6UY17-F1
#
_entry.id   AF-A0A9D6UY17-F1
#
_cell.length_a   1.000
_cell.length_b   1.000
_cell.length_c   1.000
_cell.angle_alpha   90.00
_cell.angle_beta   90.00
_cell.angle_gamma   90.00
#
_symmetry.space_group_name_H-M   'P 1'
#
loop_
_entity.id
_entity.type
_entity.pdbx_description
1 polymer ?
#
loop_
_entity_poly.entity_id
_entity_poly.type
_entity_poly.pdbx_seq_one_letter_code
_entity_poly.pdbx_strand_id
1 'polypeptide(L)'
;MSVEEQGGQVTRRMFTTGAAAGAATFLMTACGPKRLHEMPPERLRSALIEMEKAYSARAGKGVKVSDTPAQPGVEFAYALDISRCIGCRRCVYSCVEENNQSRDPQVHWIRVLSMDKEKGVSFADSDPYYNPAQVPEEGKFYVPVACQQCRNAPCTKVCPTGATWTEADGVVVIDYDWCIGCRYCMAACPYGARHFNWAEPVIPKDVVNGDMHVLGNRPRPKGVV
;
A
#
# COMPACT_ATOMS: atom_id res chain seq x y z
N MET A 1 -0.83 60.15 23.18
CA MET A 1 -1.16 58.99 24.02
C MET A 1 -2.21 58.19 23.26
N SER A 2 -1.93 57.57 22.11
CA SER A 2 -0.91 56.54 21.81
C SER A 2 -1.10 55.30 22.68
N VAL A 3 -1.75 54.26 22.13
CA VAL A 3 -1.33 52.84 22.03
C VAL A 3 -2.33 52.18 21.05
N GLU A 4 -2.13 52.19 19.73
CA GLU A 4 -1.38 51.22 18.89
C GLU A 4 -1.85 49.76 18.99
N GLU A 5 -2.76 49.38 18.07
CA GLU A 5 -3.01 48.00 17.64
C GLU A 5 -1.81 47.50 16.83
N GLN A 6 -1.07 46.52 17.35
CA GLN A 6 0.00 45.86 16.60
C GLN A 6 -0.56 44.66 15.82
N GLY A 7 -1.04 44.95 14.61
CA GLY A 7 -1.16 43.96 13.54
C GLY A 7 0.22 43.61 13.00
N GLY A 8 0.76 42.47 13.43
CA GLY A 8 2.03 41.92 12.92
C GLY A 8 1.88 41.39 11.50
N GLN A 9 2.36 42.17 10.54
CA GLN A 9 2.40 41.87 9.11
C GLN A 9 3.33 40.67 8.82
N VAL A 10 2.76 39.53 8.41
CA VAL A 10 3.54 38.37 7.93
C VAL A 10 4.22 38.76 6.62
N THR A 11 5.53 39.03 6.67
CA THR A 11 6.31 39.38 5.49
C THR A 11 6.88 38.14 4.80
N ARG A 12 6.94 38.19 3.46
CA ARG A 12 7.39 37.14 2.53
C ARG A 12 8.77 36.50 2.82
N ARG A 13 9.53 37.00 3.81
CA ARG A 13 10.86 36.51 4.19
C ARG A 13 10.85 35.41 5.27
N MET A 14 9.71 35.08 5.87
CA MET A 14 9.62 33.98 6.85
C MET A 14 9.51 32.58 6.22
N PHE A 15 9.43 32.47 4.89
CA PHE A 15 9.29 31.17 4.19
C PHE A 15 10.61 30.44 3.92
N THR A 16 11.78 31.03 4.21
CA THR A 16 13.07 30.49 3.72
C THR A 16 14.01 29.93 4.79
N THR A 17 13.60 29.81 6.06
CA THR A 17 14.49 29.31 7.13
C THR A 17 13.97 28.08 7.88
N GLY A 18 12.97 27.38 7.35
CA GLY A 18 12.42 26.15 7.94
C GLY A 18 12.55 24.93 7.04
N ALA A 19 13.74 24.63 6.53
CA ALA A 19 14.01 23.42 5.76
C ALA A 19 15.31 22.76 6.25
N ALA A 20 15.24 22.09 7.40
CA ALA A 20 16.31 21.24 7.90
C ALA A 20 15.73 20.06 8.67
N ALA A 21 15.15 19.09 7.95
CA ALA A 21 15.10 17.67 8.32
C ALA A 21 14.43 16.87 7.20
N GLY A 22 15.15 15.90 6.63
CA GLY A 22 14.55 14.79 5.91
C GLY A 22 14.34 14.97 4.40
N ALA A 23 15.42 15.07 3.64
CA ALA A 23 15.40 14.66 2.24
C ALA A 23 16.71 13.93 1.94
N ALA A 24 16.65 12.61 1.87
CA ALA A 24 17.73 11.83 1.28
C ALA A 24 17.98 12.39 -0.12
N THR A 25 19.15 12.97 -0.32
CA THR A 25 19.53 13.60 -1.58
C THR A 25 19.66 12.50 -2.63
N PHE A 26 18.64 12.37 -3.48
CA PHE A 26 18.72 11.55 -4.69
C PHE A 26 19.80 12.16 -5.61
N LEU A 27 20.95 11.49 -5.71
CA LEU A 27 21.97 11.79 -6.69
C LEU A 27 21.39 11.57 -8.10
N MET A 28 20.99 12.67 -8.74
CA MET A 28 20.66 12.75 -10.16
C MET A 28 21.93 12.45 -10.99
N THR A 29 22.17 11.17 -11.28
CA THR A 29 23.09 10.79 -12.37
C THR A 29 22.37 10.87 -13.71
N ALA A 30 23.09 11.09 -14.80
CA ALA A 30 22.58 11.38 -16.16
C ALA A 30 21.68 10.30 -16.81
N CYS A 31 21.39 9.22 -16.08
CA CYS A 31 20.33 8.26 -16.38
C CYS A 31 19.27 8.49 -15.30
N GLY A 32 18.09 9.00 -15.68
CA GLY A 32 16.99 9.24 -14.74
C GLY A 32 16.71 8.02 -13.86
N PRO A 33 16.01 8.19 -12.71
CA PRO A 33 15.81 7.09 -11.78
C PRO A 33 15.14 5.92 -12.53
N LYS A 34 15.86 4.79 -12.59
CA LYS A 34 15.36 3.58 -13.24
C LYS A 34 14.34 2.93 -12.31
N ARG A 35 13.30 2.34 -12.89
CA ARG A 35 12.35 1.49 -12.15
C ARG A 35 13.11 0.36 -11.46
N LEU A 36 12.62 -0.12 -10.32
CA LEU A 36 13.32 -1.15 -9.54
C LEU A 36 13.75 -2.36 -10.40
N HIS A 37 12.86 -2.88 -11.26
CA HIS A 37 13.14 -4.03 -12.14
C HIS A 37 14.12 -3.72 -13.29
N GLU A 38 14.48 -2.45 -13.50
CA GLU A 38 15.45 -2.01 -14.51
C GLU A 38 16.76 -1.55 -13.87
N MET A 39 16.83 -1.56 -12.53
CA MET A 39 18.04 -1.20 -11.81
C MET A 39 19.11 -2.27 -11.99
N PRO A 40 20.38 -1.87 -12.18
CA PRO A 40 21.47 -2.82 -12.20
C PRO A 40 21.70 -3.41 -10.79
N PRO A 41 22.15 -4.67 -10.67
CA PRO A 41 22.14 -5.42 -9.40
C PRO A 41 22.90 -4.74 -8.26
N GLU A 42 23.99 -4.03 -8.54
CA GLU A 42 24.79 -3.32 -7.54
C GLU A 42 24.05 -2.13 -6.92
N ARG A 43 23.22 -1.44 -7.72
CA ARG A 43 22.38 -0.35 -7.21
C ARG A 43 21.22 -0.90 -6.41
N LEU A 44 20.61 -2.01 -6.86
CA LEU A 44 19.54 -2.67 -6.12
C LEU A 44 20.02 -3.10 -4.73
N ARG A 45 21.17 -3.77 -4.63
CA ARG A 45 21.78 -4.14 -3.34
C ARG A 45 22.02 -2.94 -2.43
N SER A 46 22.57 -1.86 -2.98
CA SER A 46 22.80 -0.63 -2.23
C SER A 46 21.48 -0.04 -1.70
N ALA A 47 20.43 -0.04 -2.53
CA ALA A 47 19.11 0.44 -2.13
C ALA A 47 18.49 -0.42 -1.02
N LEU A 48 18.61 -1.75 -1.10
CA LEU A 48 18.13 -2.66 -0.06
C LEU A 48 18.83 -2.43 1.29
N ILE A 49 20.16 -2.24 1.29
CA ILE A 49 20.92 -1.94 2.51
C ILE A 49 20.45 -0.63 3.15
N GLU A 50 20.24 0.41 2.34
CA GLU A 50 19.74 1.70 2.85
C GLU A 50 18.30 1.58 3.37
N MET A 51 17.45 0.79 2.71
CA MET A 51 16.11 0.48 3.19
C MET A 51 16.13 -0.28 4.53
N GLU A 52 16.94 -1.34 4.65
CA GLU A 52 17.10 -2.10 5.89
C GLU A 52 17.54 -1.21 7.05
N LYS A 53 18.51 -0.34 6.81
CA LYS A 53 18.99 0.63 7.81
C LYS A 53 17.89 1.61 8.22
N ALA A 54 17.18 2.19 7.25
CA ALA A 54 16.11 3.15 7.50
C ALA A 54 14.94 2.51 8.26
N TYR A 55 14.49 1.32 7.83
CA TYR A 55 13.39 0.61 8.47
C TYR A 55 13.78 0.06 9.84
N SER A 56 15.00 -0.42 10.02
CA SER A 56 15.49 -0.85 11.33
C SER A 56 15.52 0.30 12.34
N ALA A 57 16.01 1.48 11.91
CA ALA A 57 16.01 2.68 12.75
C ALA A 57 14.58 3.13 13.13
N ARG A 58 13.65 3.09 12.17
CA ARG A 58 12.23 3.42 12.42
C ARG A 58 11.55 2.42 13.35
N ALA A 59 11.77 1.14 13.13
CA ALA A 59 11.18 0.05 13.90
C ALA A 59 11.79 -0.07 15.30
N GLY A 60 13.03 0.37 15.50
CA GLY A 60 13.78 0.17 16.75
C GLY A 60 14.22 -1.29 16.96
N LYS A 61 14.24 -2.10 15.90
CA LYS A 61 14.69 -3.49 15.87
C LYS A 61 15.27 -3.82 14.49
N GLY A 62 16.02 -4.91 14.37
CA GLY A 62 16.53 -5.38 13.08
C GLY A 62 15.40 -5.74 12.13
N VAL A 63 15.45 -5.20 10.91
CA VAL A 63 14.55 -5.48 9.79
C VAL A 63 15.39 -6.04 8.64
N LYS A 64 14.81 -6.98 7.89
CA LYS A 64 15.35 -7.52 6.65
C LYS A 64 14.51 -7.03 5.48
N VAL A 65 15.14 -6.67 4.36
CA VAL A 65 14.44 -6.27 3.13
C VAL A 65 14.97 -7.13 1.99
N SER A 66 14.08 -7.90 1.37
CA SER A 66 14.39 -8.78 0.24
C SER A 66 13.83 -8.25 -1.08
N ASP A 67 14.40 -8.76 -2.18
CA ASP A 67 14.05 -8.50 -3.57
C ASP A 67 13.82 -9.80 -4.35
N THR A 68 13.28 -10.83 -3.67
CA THR A 68 13.07 -12.16 -4.26
C THR A 68 12.41 -12.04 -5.64
N PRO A 69 13.10 -12.47 -6.72
CA PRO A 69 12.60 -12.27 -8.07
C PRO A 69 11.40 -13.19 -8.35
N ALA A 70 10.62 -12.81 -9.34
CA ALA A 70 9.56 -13.65 -9.88
C ALA A 70 10.10 -15.02 -10.32
N GLN A 71 9.33 -16.07 -10.05
CA GLN A 71 9.75 -17.44 -10.35
C GLN A 71 9.54 -17.78 -11.84
N PRO A 72 10.59 -18.14 -12.60
CA PRO A 72 10.44 -18.46 -14.01
C PRO A 72 9.56 -19.69 -14.23
N GLY A 73 8.60 -19.59 -15.16
CA GLY A 73 7.72 -20.72 -15.52
C GLY A 73 6.66 -21.07 -14.47
N VAL A 74 6.49 -20.24 -13.44
CA VAL A 74 5.44 -20.38 -12.43
C VAL A 74 4.31 -19.40 -12.74
N GLU A 75 3.07 -19.73 -12.41
CA GLU A 75 1.96 -18.78 -12.38
C GLU A 75 1.24 -18.92 -11.03
N PHE A 76 1.23 -17.84 -10.25
CA PHE A 76 0.52 -17.81 -8.98
C PHE A 76 -0.98 -17.56 -9.19
N ALA A 77 -1.79 -18.34 -8.50
CA ALA A 77 -3.22 -18.16 -8.42
C ALA A 77 -3.71 -18.45 -6.99
N TYR A 78 -4.85 -17.85 -6.64
CA TYR A 78 -5.55 -18.19 -5.42
C TYR A 78 -7.03 -18.44 -5.73
N ALA A 79 -7.64 -19.33 -4.95
CA ALA A 79 -9.08 -19.60 -5.01
C ALA A 79 -9.63 -19.51 -3.59
N LEU A 80 -10.76 -18.81 -3.44
CA LEU A 80 -11.43 -18.65 -2.16
C LEU A 80 -12.74 -19.43 -2.18
N ASP A 81 -12.86 -20.39 -1.28
CA ASP A 81 -14.12 -21.10 -1.05
C ASP A 81 -15.04 -20.23 -0.17
N ILE A 82 -15.97 -19.53 -0.84
CA ILE A 82 -16.91 -18.63 -0.17
C ILE A 82 -17.95 -19.37 0.68
N SER A 83 -18.14 -20.69 0.49
CA SER A 83 -19.05 -21.50 1.32
C SER A 83 -18.53 -21.67 2.75
N ARG A 84 -17.22 -21.51 2.94
CA ARG A 84 -16.54 -21.61 4.24
C ARG A 84 -16.32 -20.26 4.90
N CYS A 85 -16.59 -19.16 4.21
CA CYS A 85 -16.38 -17.83 4.76
C CYS A 85 -17.49 -17.51 5.77
N ILE A 86 -17.09 -17.33 7.03
CA ILE A 86 -18.01 -16.98 8.11
C ILE A 86 -18.08 -15.48 8.41
N GLY A 87 -17.38 -14.63 7.65
CA GLY A 87 -17.39 -13.18 7.88
C GLY A 87 -16.51 -12.68 9.04
N CYS A 88 -15.65 -13.50 9.65
CA CYS A 88 -14.89 -13.08 10.85
C CYS A 88 -13.80 -12.03 10.61
N ARG A 89 -13.54 -11.63 9.35
CA ARG A 89 -12.53 -10.64 8.92
C ARG A 89 -11.09 -10.89 9.39
N ARG A 90 -10.74 -12.08 9.85
CA ARG A 90 -9.35 -12.41 10.23
C ARG A 90 -8.36 -12.16 9.09
N CYS A 91 -8.73 -12.48 7.85
CA CYS A 91 -7.94 -12.19 6.67
C CYS A 91 -7.62 -10.69 6.48
N VAL A 92 -8.54 -9.79 6.85
CA VAL A 92 -8.34 -8.34 6.80
C VAL A 92 -7.25 -7.93 7.78
N TYR A 93 -7.38 -8.33 9.04
CA TYR A 93 -6.44 -7.93 10.10
C TYR A 93 -5.06 -8.57 9.94
N SER A 94 -4.99 -9.85 9.53
CA SER A 94 -3.72 -10.49 9.20
C SER A 94 -3.03 -9.83 8.02
N CYS A 95 -3.76 -9.39 6.99
CA CYS A 95 -3.17 -8.63 5.89
C CYS A 95 -2.58 -7.30 6.36
N VAL A 96 -3.27 -6.60 7.26
CA VAL A 96 -2.82 -5.33 7.86
C VAL A 96 -1.53 -5.52 8.68
N GLU A 97 -1.47 -6.59 9.46
CA GLU A 97 -0.28 -7.02 10.23
C GLU A 97 0.89 -7.36 9.31
N GLU A 98 0.68 -8.29 8.39
CA GLU A 98 1.71 -8.76 7.47
C GLU A 98 2.28 -7.61 6.65
N ASN A 99 1.42 -6.75 6.09
CA ASN A 99 1.79 -5.73 5.11
C ASN A 99 2.16 -4.37 5.69
N ASN A 100 2.36 -4.29 7.01
CA ASN A 100 2.76 -3.04 7.66
C ASN A 100 1.85 -1.84 7.26
N GLN A 101 0.55 -2.08 7.12
CA GLN A 101 -0.40 -1.03 6.71
C GLN A 101 -0.56 0.03 7.81
N SER A 102 -0.93 1.27 7.48
CA SER A 102 -1.16 2.26 8.54
C SER A 102 -2.29 1.82 9.48
N ARG A 103 -2.14 2.09 10.77
CA ARG A 103 -3.19 1.94 11.79
C ARG A 103 -3.98 3.23 12.01
N ASP A 104 -3.42 4.36 11.59
CA ASP A 104 -4.07 5.67 11.65
C ASP A 104 -3.66 6.53 10.43
N PRO A 105 -4.58 6.84 9.49
CA PRO A 105 -5.87 6.19 9.34
C PRO A 105 -5.66 4.71 8.99
N GLN A 106 -6.56 3.85 9.48
CA GLN A 106 -6.45 2.42 9.18
C GLN A 106 -6.74 2.17 7.69
N VAL A 107 -5.82 1.47 7.01
CA VAL A 107 -5.99 1.03 5.63
C VAL A 107 -6.24 -0.48 5.62
N HIS A 108 -7.20 -0.94 4.83
CA HIS A 108 -7.45 -2.37 4.57
C HIS A 108 -7.38 -2.62 3.05
N TRP A 109 -6.58 -3.59 2.62
CA TRP A 109 -6.58 -4.04 1.21
C TRP A 109 -7.61 -5.12 0.91
N ILE A 110 -8.02 -5.87 1.94
CA ILE A 110 -9.07 -6.88 1.83
C ILE A 110 -10.32 -6.30 2.46
N ARG A 111 -11.44 -6.38 1.74
CA ARG A 111 -12.77 -6.12 2.28
C ARG A 111 -13.52 -7.43 2.36
N VAL A 112 -14.38 -7.59 3.36
CA VAL A 112 -15.32 -8.72 3.40
C VAL A 112 -16.71 -8.13 3.31
N LEU A 113 -17.46 -8.59 2.33
CA LEU A 113 -18.81 -8.13 2.06
C LEU A 113 -19.80 -9.14 2.65
N SER A 114 -20.73 -8.67 3.48
CA SER A 114 -21.91 -9.45 3.85
C SER A 114 -22.94 -9.37 2.72
N MET A 115 -23.47 -10.53 2.35
CA MET A 115 -24.41 -10.72 1.25
C MET A 115 -25.67 -11.40 1.76
N ASP A 116 -26.81 -11.04 1.18
CA ASP A 116 -28.08 -11.70 1.47
C ASP A 116 -28.25 -12.96 0.62
N LYS A 117 -28.53 -14.10 1.25
CA LYS A 117 -28.75 -15.36 0.52
C LYS A 117 -29.93 -15.29 -0.44
N GLU A 118 -30.98 -14.54 -0.10
CA GLU A 118 -32.17 -14.41 -0.95
C GLU A 118 -31.90 -13.60 -2.22
N LYS A 119 -30.97 -12.63 -2.13
CA LYS A 119 -30.57 -11.79 -3.28
C LYS A 119 -29.41 -12.36 -4.08
N GLY A 120 -28.75 -13.41 -3.59
CA GLY A 120 -27.56 -13.98 -4.20
C GLY A 120 -26.37 -13.01 -4.19
N VAL A 121 -25.54 -13.05 -5.24
CA VAL A 121 -24.34 -12.20 -5.36
C VAL A 121 -24.71 -10.83 -5.93
N SER A 122 -25.14 -9.91 -5.04
CA SER A 122 -25.39 -8.51 -5.39
C SER A 122 -24.40 -7.59 -4.67
N PHE A 123 -23.44 -7.02 -5.41
CA PHE A 123 -22.49 -6.04 -4.85
C PHE A 123 -23.17 -4.71 -4.46
N ALA A 124 -24.29 -4.36 -5.10
CA ALA A 124 -25.03 -3.14 -4.80
C ALA A 124 -25.77 -3.23 -3.45
N ASP A 125 -26.24 -4.43 -3.08
CA ASP A 125 -26.91 -4.70 -1.80
C ASP A 125 -25.96 -5.18 -0.70
N SER A 126 -24.65 -5.27 -0.99
CA SER A 126 -23.67 -5.82 -0.07
C SER A 126 -23.30 -4.83 1.04
N ASP A 127 -23.06 -5.34 2.24
CA ASP A 127 -22.64 -4.54 3.39
C ASP A 127 -21.18 -4.84 3.79
N PRO A 128 -20.24 -3.87 3.64
CA PRO A 128 -18.88 -4.02 4.12
C PRO A 128 -18.69 -3.64 5.62
N TYR A 129 -19.72 -3.15 6.32
CA TYR A 129 -19.65 -2.54 7.65
C TYR A 129 -20.45 -3.30 8.74
N TYR A 130 -20.63 -4.62 8.58
CA TYR A 130 -21.24 -5.46 9.61
C TYR A 130 -20.31 -5.69 10.82
N ASN A 131 -20.91 -6.11 11.95
CA ASN A 131 -20.17 -6.42 13.18
C ASN A 131 -19.52 -7.82 13.12
N PRO A 132 -18.17 -7.94 13.07
CA PRO A 132 -17.49 -9.23 12.97
C PRO A 132 -17.63 -10.12 14.20
N ALA A 133 -18.12 -9.58 15.32
CA ALA A 133 -18.40 -10.36 16.54
C ALA A 133 -19.76 -11.07 16.49
N GLN A 134 -20.64 -10.73 15.54
CA GLN A 134 -22.01 -11.26 15.42
C GLN A 134 -22.19 -12.21 14.23
N VAL A 135 -21.08 -12.68 13.65
CA VAL A 135 -21.09 -13.56 12.49
C VAL A 135 -20.83 -15.04 12.85
N PRO A 136 -21.35 -16.01 12.09
CA PRO A 136 -22.19 -15.84 10.91
C PRO A 136 -23.62 -15.41 11.25
N GLU A 137 -24.12 -14.41 10.55
CA GLU A 137 -25.51 -13.96 10.67
C GLU A 137 -26.45 -14.90 9.90
N GLU A 138 -27.64 -15.12 10.45
CA GLU A 138 -28.68 -15.91 9.78
C GLU A 138 -29.09 -15.24 8.46
N GLY A 139 -29.35 -16.05 7.42
CA GLY A 139 -29.69 -15.54 6.09
C GLY A 139 -28.54 -14.87 5.32
N LYS A 140 -27.33 -14.76 5.88
CA LYS A 140 -26.19 -14.11 5.23
C LYS A 140 -25.12 -15.09 4.76
N PHE A 141 -24.34 -14.67 3.76
CA PHE A 141 -23.08 -15.29 3.36
C PHE A 141 -22.04 -14.20 3.09
N TYR A 142 -20.75 -14.56 3.07
CA TYR A 142 -19.68 -13.56 3.08
C TYR A 142 -18.72 -13.75 1.91
N VAL A 143 -18.34 -12.64 1.27
CA VAL A 143 -17.44 -12.63 0.11
C VAL A 143 -16.25 -11.72 0.39
N PRO A 144 -15.04 -12.28 0.59
CA PRO A 144 -13.81 -11.51 0.62
C PRO A 144 -13.46 -10.96 -0.77
N VAL A 145 -13.12 -9.68 -0.85
CA VAL A 145 -12.72 -8.96 -2.06
C VAL A 145 -11.35 -8.34 -1.83
N ALA A 146 -10.41 -8.66 -2.73
CA ALA A 146 -9.03 -8.19 -2.72
C ALA A 146 -8.54 -7.90 -4.16
N CYS A 147 -7.25 -7.63 -4.35
CA CYS A 147 -6.63 -7.54 -5.67
C CYS A 147 -6.70 -8.89 -6.40
N GLN A 148 -7.35 -8.92 -7.56
CA GLN A 148 -7.58 -10.16 -8.33
C GLN A 148 -6.37 -10.64 -9.14
N GLN A 149 -5.23 -9.95 -9.07
CA GLN A 149 -4.01 -10.29 -9.83
C GLN A 149 -4.30 -10.58 -11.31
N CYS A 150 -5.04 -9.66 -11.95
CA CYS A 150 -5.57 -9.90 -13.29
C CYS A 150 -4.44 -10.13 -14.31
N ARG A 151 -4.54 -11.21 -15.10
CA ARG A 151 -3.64 -11.45 -16.24
C ARG A 151 -3.59 -10.27 -17.23
N ASN A 152 -4.75 -9.62 -17.44
CA ASN A 152 -4.87 -8.43 -18.27
C ASN A 152 -5.18 -7.19 -17.40
N ALA A 153 -4.29 -6.85 -16.48
CA ALA A 153 -4.51 -5.80 -15.49
C ALA A 153 -4.71 -4.42 -16.14
N PRO A 154 -5.89 -3.76 -15.99
CA PRO A 154 -6.08 -2.41 -16.51
C PRO A 154 -5.25 -1.37 -15.76
N CYS A 155 -4.94 -1.62 -14.48
CA CYS A 155 -4.16 -0.69 -13.65
C CYS A 155 -2.71 -0.53 -14.12
N THR A 156 -2.11 -1.53 -14.76
CA THR A 156 -0.75 -1.45 -15.30
C THR A 156 -0.71 -0.62 -16.59
N LYS A 157 -1.76 -0.72 -17.41
CA LYS A 157 -1.89 0.00 -18.69
C LYS A 157 -2.08 1.51 -18.54
N VAL A 158 -2.73 1.94 -17.46
CA VAL A 158 -3.04 3.36 -17.24
C VAL A 158 -1.97 4.08 -16.42
N CYS A 159 -0.94 3.39 -15.93
CA CYS A 159 0.09 4.00 -15.10
C CYS A 159 1.04 4.84 -15.98
N PRO A 160 1.08 6.18 -15.84
CA PRO A 160 1.87 7.02 -16.74
C PRO A 160 3.38 6.87 -16.52
N THR A 161 3.81 6.43 -15.33
CA THR A 161 5.24 6.25 -15.00
C THR A 161 5.72 4.81 -15.17
N GLY A 162 4.80 3.84 -15.32
CA GLY A 162 5.14 2.42 -15.28
C GLY A 162 5.57 1.93 -13.90
N ALA A 163 5.09 2.57 -12.82
CA ALA A 163 5.34 2.15 -11.43
C ALA A 163 4.63 0.85 -11.05
N THR A 164 3.75 0.31 -11.90
CA THR A 164 3.07 -0.96 -11.67
C THR A 164 3.12 -1.79 -12.94
N TRP A 165 3.44 -3.08 -12.77
CA TRP A 165 3.56 -4.05 -13.85
C TRP A 165 3.13 -5.44 -13.35
N THR A 166 3.03 -6.39 -14.26
CA THR A 166 2.82 -7.81 -13.96
C THR A 166 4.17 -8.51 -14.07
N GLU A 167 4.59 -9.15 -12.99
CA GLU A 167 5.78 -10.00 -12.93
C GLU A 167 5.62 -11.26 -13.80
N ALA A 168 6.74 -11.94 -14.09
CA ALA A 168 6.74 -13.15 -14.91
C ALA A 168 5.93 -14.31 -14.31
N ASP A 169 5.71 -14.28 -12.99
CA ASP A 169 4.93 -15.27 -12.25
C ASP A 169 3.45 -14.92 -12.08
N GLY A 170 2.98 -13.87 -12.75
CA GLY A 170 1.58 -13.43 -12.77
C GLY A 170 1.20 -12.43 -11.68
N VAL A 171 2.10 -12.11 -10.75
CA VAL A 171 1.81 -11.17 -9.66
C VAL A 171 1.88 -9.72 -10.16
N VAL A 172 0.83 -8.93 -9.90
CA VAL A 172 0.78 -7.49 -10.20
C VAL A 172 1.34 -6.71 -9.02
N VAL A 173 2.47 -6.05 -9.23
CA VAL A 173 3.23 -5.30 -8.21
C VAL A 173 3.09 -3.79 -8.37
N ILE A 174 3.46 -3.04 -7.33
CA ILE A 174 3.65 -1.59 -7.37
C ILE A 174 5.02 -1.27 -6.77
N ASP A 175 5.83 -0.54 -7.50
CA ASP A 175 7.00 0.14 -7.00
C ASP A 175 6.58 1.46 -6.35
N TYR A 176 6.59 1.50 -5.02
CA TYR A 176 6.20 2.69 -4.27
C TYR A 176 7.20 3.84 -4.41
N ASP A 177 8.45 3.58 -4.78
CA ASP A 177 9.45 4.65 -4.96
C ASP A 177 9.29 5.33 -6.33
N TRP A 178 8.64 4.64 -7.29
CA TRP A 178 8.30 5.19 -8.61
C TRP A 178 6.86 5.71 -8.73
N CYS A 179 6.02 5.40 -7.74
CA CYS A 179 4.62 5.81 -7.74
C CYS A 179 4.49 7.31 -7.45
N ILE A 180 3.95 8.07 -8.41
CA ILE A 180 3.71 9.51 -8.26
C ILE A 180 2.34 9.85 -7.66
N GLY A 181 1.55 8.85 -7.25
CA GLY A 181 0.26 9.11 -6.60
C GLY A 181 -0.85 9.66 -7.51
N CYS A 182 -0.77 9.47 -8.83
CA CYS A 182 -1.76 10.02 -9.78
C CYS A 182 -3.16 9.37 -9.70
N ARG A 183 -3.29 8.21 -9.04
CA ARG A 183 -4.56 7.47 -8.80
C ARG A 183 -5.29 6.95 -10.04
N TYR A 184 -4.71 7.03 -11.24
CA TYR A 184 -5.33 6.45 -12.44
C TYR A 184 -5.56 4.93 -12.31
N CYS A 185 -4.64 4.23 -11.66
CA CYS A 185 -4.79 2.80 -11.36
C CYS A 185 -5.97 2.49 -10.43
N MET A 186 -6.40 3.44 -9.59
CA MET A 186 -7.61 3.29 -8.77
C MET A 186 -8.87 3.41 -9.61
N ALA A 187 -8.93 4.43 -10.48
CA ALA A 187 -10.06 4.62 -11.39
C ALA A 187 -10.21 3.46 -12.38
N ALA A 188 -9.09 2.88 -12.84
CA ALA A 188 -9.10 1.78 -13.79
C ALA A 188 -9.40 0.40 -13.17
N CYS A 189 -9.31 0.24 -11.85
CA CYS A 189 -9.50 -1.06 -11.20
C CYS A 189 -11.00 -1.36 -11.04
N PRO A 190 -11.57 -2.36 -11.74
CA PRO A 190 -13.00 -2.67 -11.64
C PRO A 190 -13.41 -3.23 -10.26
N TYR A 191 -12.43 -3.68 -9.47
CA TYR A 191 -12.66 -4.25 -8.13
C TYR A 191 -12.41 -3.23 -7.00
N GLY A 192 -11.94 -2.03 -7.31
CA GLY A 192 -11.56 -1.03 -6.31
C GLY A 192 -10.49 -1.52 -5.33
N ALA A 193 -9.54 -2.34 -5.79
CA ALA A 193 -8.51 -2.98 -4.96
C ALA A 193 -7.28 -2.09 -4.66
N ARG A 194 -7.25 -0.87 -5.21
CA ARG A 194 -6.13 0.07 -5.08
C ARG A 194 -6.49 1.16 -4.06
N HIS A 195 -5.57 1.45 -3.13
CA HIS A 195 -5.85 2.32 -1.99
C HIS A 195 -4.77 3.39 -1.81
N PHE A 196 -5.08 4.63 -2.17
CA PHE A 196 -4.19 5.76 -1.95
C PHE A 196 -3.87 5.96 -0.46
N ASN A 197 -2.59 6.15 -0.16
CA ASN A 197 -2.13 6.44 1.18
C ASN A 197 -2.07 7.96 1.44
N TRP A 198 -3.00 8.45 2.25
CA TRP A 198 -3.17 9.88 2.51
C TRP A 198 -2.26 10.45 3.59
N ALA A 199 -1.76 9.60 4.49
CA ALA A 199 -0.98 10.00 5.65
C ALA A 199 0.33 9.21 5.73
N GLU A 200 1.24 9.69 6.57
CA GLU A 200 2.40 8.89 6.95
C GLU A 200 1.93 7.64 7.69
N PRO A 201 2.47 6.45 7.39
CA PRO A 201 1.96 5.23 8.01
C PRO A 201 2.30 5.20 9.51
N VAL A 202 1.29 5.06 10.34
CA VAL A 202 1.42 4.89 11.78
C VAL A 202 1.36 3.40 12.09
N ILE A 203 2.50 2.81 12.45
CA ILE A 203 2.63 1.37 12.73
C ILE A 203 3.29 1.24 14.11
N PRO A 204 2.66 0.59 15.10
CA PRO A 204 3.29 0.35 16.38
C PRO A 204 4.55 -0.50 16.24
N LYS A 205 5.61 -0.15 16.99
CA LYS A 205 6.94 -0.77 16.85
C LYS A 205 6.97 -2.23 17.30
N ASP A 206 6.11 -2.59 18.24
CA ASP A 206 5.93 -3.94 18.75
C ASP A 206 5.33 -4.88 17.70
N VAL A 207 4.46 -4.38 16.81
CA VAL A 207 3.76 -5.20 15.80
C VAL A 207 4.31 -5.07 14.38
N VAL A 208 5.30 -4.20 14.13
CA VAL A 208 5.87 -4.04 12.79
C VAL A 208 6.49 -5.36 12.31
N ASN A 209 6.11 -5.82 11.13
CA ASN A 209 6.71 -6.99 10.50
C ASN A 209 8.12 -6.62 9.99
N GLY A 210 9.13 -7.33 10.49
CA GLY A 210 10.53 -7.09 10.16
C GLY A 210 11.05 -7.86 8.95
N ASP A 211 10.28 -8.78 8.38
CA ASP A 211 10.65 -9.47 7.13
C ASP A 211 9.93 -8.80 5.97
N MET A 212 10.60 -7.87 5.30
CA MET A 212 10.02 -7.02 4.28
C MET A 212 10.45 -7.44 2.87
N HIS A 213 9.57 -7.18 1.91
CA HIS A 213 9.86 -7.23 0.48
C HIS A 213 9.77 -5.83 -0.11
N VAL A 214 10.74 -5.47 -0.96
CA VAL A 214 10.85 -4.14 -1.58
C VAL A 214 9.61 -3.72 -2.38
N LEU A 215 8.92 -4.67 -3.02
CA LEU A 215 7.66 -4.47 -3.76
C LEU A 215 6.40 -4.90 -2.99
N GLY A 216 6.54 -5.29 -1.72
CA GLY A 216 5.47 -5.95 -0.97
C GLY A 216 5.16 -5.24 0.35
N ASN A 217 5.32 -5.99 1.44
CA ASN A 217 4.88 -5.70 2.80
C ASN A 217 5.70 -4.61 3.54
N ARG A 218 6.41 -3.73 2.85
CA ARG A 218 7.09 -2.58 3.50
C ARG A 218 6.11 -1.44 3.81
N PRO A 219 6.36 -0.62 4.85
CA PRO A 219 5.55 0.57 5.14
C PRO A 219 5.42 1.46 3.91
N ARG A 220 4.17 1.69 3.46
CA ARG A 220 3.90 2.50 2.27
C ARG A 220 4.06 3.99 2.55
N PRO A 221 4.87 4.74 1.78
CA PRO A 221 4.99 6.18 1.93
C PRO A 221 3.66 6.92 1.77
N LYS A 222 3.55 8.12 2.34
CA LYS A 222 2.44 9.01 2.01
C LYS A 222 2.50 9.39 0.53
N GLY A 223 1.34 9.48 -0.12
CA GLY A 223 1.24 9.98 -1.50
C GLY A 223 1.31 8.90 -2.57
N VAL A 224 1.45 7.62 -2.22
CA VAL A 224 1.43 6.50 -3.18
C VAL A 224 0.10 5.74 -3.14
N VAL A 225 -0.13 4.88 -4.14
CA VAL A 225 -1.31 3.99 -4.22
C VAL A 225 -0.97 2.56 -3.79
#